data_AF-A0A7V9BK05-F1
#
_entry.id   AF-A0A7V9BK05-F1
#
_cell.length_a   1.000
_cell.length_b   1.000
_cell.length_c   1.000
_cell.angle_alpha   90.00
_cell.angle_beta   90.00
_cell.angle_gamma   90.00
#
_symmetry.space_group_name_H-M   'P 1'
#
loop_
_entity.id
_entity.type
_entity.pdbx_description
1 polymer ?
#
loop_
_entity_poly.entity_id
_entity_poly.type
_entity_poly.pdbx_seq_one_letter_code
_entity_poly.pdbx_strand_id
1 'polypeptide(L)'
;MRFLRMLTNSLLAGALGAAYLTILVLQLNPAVPLLSATPWWWFVTLGLLYGVHFAVAFYVVLMAREFFAMGMLSPGWISVRLLAWLGAVMSAAAAALMWLNLRGFAPAIGEVAAWRMTAGAIATTVSAILLLAIAVAHYSFGRRGSRVGAWLFSIAVVGSMALPIAARGPGSPPRDEPSPWLDPRAAASPSADGPRVTLLLLDGASLEHIWPRAAEGRLPNFSRLLDGGAVIDLATIRPTQPNPVWAAVATGMYPAANGVRSAARYYALRDRRGIDLLPDHCLSHALVTLGFVRDQPLASDAWGATPLWGILSDEGLTSGIVRWPLTHPTEPSAGFMISDRLHQVATSIGEYDRAGFPKAVLRTVQSISMNPAYAGPDAVLASGFTPNGPESSALEHDLLYARVGRALRVERDPRLFALRYTGLDTVGHYYLRYAQPRASRSITEDDRRRLGQLVDRYYAFVDGEIGAALTGMTAGDLLFVVSGFGMQPVNPAKKLFARVLRDPDFSGTHERAPDGFLIAYGNVVQPGRSQRGSIVDVTPTLLYFFGLPVARDMDGFARTDLFTRELTAERPVTFIPSYR
;
A
#
# COMPACT_ATOMS: atom_id res chain seq x y z
N MET A 1 -47.98 -15.44 3.33
CA MET A 1 -47.48 -15.29 4.72
C MET A 1 -46.17 -16.04 5.01
N ARG A 2 -46.05 -17.32 4.65
CA ARG A 2 -44.85 -18.13 4.95
C ARG A 2 -43.54 -17.59 4.34
N PHE A 3 -43.54 -17.29 3.05
CA PHE A 3 -42.39 -16.68 2.35
C PHE A 3 -41.96 -15.36 3.00
N LEU A 4 -42.93 -14.54 3.42
CA LEU A 4 -42.66 -13.28 4.10
C LEU A 4 -41.94 -13.50 5.46
N ARG A 5 -42.27 -14.57 6.19
CA ARG A 5 -41.54 -14.93 7.43
C ARG A 5 -40.13 -15.44 7.16
N MET A 6 -39.91 -16.17 6.06
CA MET A 6 -38.55 -16.54 5.64
C MET A 6 -37.72 -15.32 5.28
N LEU A 7 -38.32 -14.35 4.57
CA LEU A 7 -37.70 -13.08 4.24
C LEU A 7 -37.31 -12.31 5.52
N THR A 8 -38.19 -12.20 6.51
CA THR A 8 -37.88 -11.53 7.79
C THR A 8 -36.65 -12.14 8.48
N ASN A 9 -36.58 -13.47 8.59
CA ASN A 9 -35.43 -14.13 9.21
C ASN A 9 -34.14 -13.94 8.40
N SER A 10 -34.25 -13.91 7.07
CA SER A 10 -33.12 -13.67 6.18
C SER A 10 -32.60 -12.23 6.27
N LEU A 11 -33.51 -11.24 6.40
CA LEU A 11 -33.17 -9.84 6.65
C LEU A 11 -32.45 -9.66 7.99
N LEU A 12 -32.92 -10.32 9.06
CA LEU A 12 -32.25 -10.30 10.37
C LEU A 12 -30.84 -10.90 10.31
N ALA A 13 -30.67 -12.04 9.61
CA ALA A 13 -29.36 -12.64 9.39
C ALA A 13 -28.44 -11.75 8.52
N GLY A 14 -29.00 -11.08 7.51
CA GLY A 14 -28.28 -10.11 6.68
C GLY A 14 -27.80 -8.90 7.49
N ALA A 15 -28.65 -8.36 8.37
CA ALA A 15 -28.28 -7.27 9.28
C ALA A 15 -27.17 -7.70 10.27
N LEU A 16 -27.26 -8.91 10.82
CA LEU A 16 -26.19 -9.48 11.65
C LEU A 16 -24.87 -9.59 10.86
N GLY A 17 -24.94 -10.03 9.60
CA GLY A 17 -23.81 -10.08 8.69
C GLY A 17 -23.14 -8.72 8.46
N ALA A 18 -23.94 -7.70 8.18
CA ALA A 18 -23.47 -6.33 8.03
C ALA A 18 -22.78 -5.85 9.32
N ALA A 19 -23.34 -6.17 10.49
CA ALA A 19 -22.75 -5.80 11.77
C ALA A 19 -21.38 -6.47 12.00
N TYR A 20 -21.20 -7.75 11.65
CA TYR A 20 -19.89 -8.40 11.71
C TYR A 20 -18.87 -7.75 10.77
N LEU A 21 -19.27 -7.37 9.56
CA LEU A 21 -18.40 -6.64 8.64
C LEU A 21 -18.03 -5.25 9.17
N THR A 22 -18.96 -4.54 9.82
CA THR A 22 -18.67 -3.28 10.51
C THR A 22 -17.65 -3.50 11.63
N ILE A 23 -17.79 -4.55 12.44
CA ILE A 23 -16.82 -4.86 13.50
C ILE A 23 -15.43 -5.12 12.88
N LEU A 24 -15.35 -5.87 11.78
CA LEU A 24 -14.10 -6.10 11.07
C LEU A 24 -13.47 -4.79 10.57
N VAL A 25 -14.26 -3.90 9.96
CA VAL A 25 -13.81 -2.56 9.56
C VAL A 25 -13.24 -1.78 10.75
N LEU A 26 -13.91 -1.83 11.90
CA LEU A 26 -13.44 -1.14 13.10
C LEU A 26 -12.14 -1.76 13.63
N GLN A 27 -11.99 -3.09 13.64
CA GLN A 27 -10.75 -3.76 14.06
C GLN A 27 -9.55 -3.32 13.23
N LEU A 28 -9.72 -3.19 11.92
CA LEU A 28 -8.67 -2.72 11.01
C LEU A 28 -8.35 -1.23 11.18
N ASN A 29 -9.29 -0.44 11.69
CA ASN A 29 -9.15 0.99 11.86
C ASN A 29 -9.23 1.38 13.34
N PRO A 30 -8.22 1.05 14.16
CA PRO A 30 -8.23 1.27 15.62
C PRO A 30 -8.32 2.76 16.00
N ALA A 31 -7.99 3.69 15.09
CA ALA A 31 -8.09 5.13 15.31
C ALA A 31 -9.54 5.68 15.22
N VAL A 32 -10.53 4.86 14.84
CA VAL A 32 -11.94 5.26 14.77
C VAL A 32 -12.56 5.19 16.17
N PRO A 33 -13.12 6.29 16.73
CA PRO A 33 -13.81 6.24 18.01
C PRO A 33 -15.12 5.45 17.90
N LEU A 34 -15.37 4.54 18.87
CA LEU A 34 -16.62 3.75 18.90
C LEU A 34 -17.87 4.62 19.10
N LEU A 35 -17.74 5.70 19.87
CA LEU A 35 -18.84 6.64 20.17
C LEU A 35 -18.90 7.80 19.16
N SER A 36 -18.72 7.48 17.87
CA SER A 36 -18.84 8.45 16.77
C SER A 36 -19.91 8.04 15.76
N ALA A 37 -20.25 8.92 14.83
CA ALA A 37 -21.20 8.61 13.76
C ALA A 37 -20.62 7.61 12.73
N THR A 38 -19.29 7.47 12.66
CA THR A 38 -18.59 6.65 11.66
C THR A 38 -19.01 5.16 11.72
N PRO A 39 -18.96 4.45 12.86
CA PRO A 39 -19.47 3.07 12.97
C PRO A 39 -20.88 2.88 12.41
N TRP A 40 -21.80 3.82 12.69
CA TRP A 40 -23.18 3.76 12.21
C TRP A 40 -23.27 3.88 10.69
N TRP A 41 -22.59 4.86 10.09
CA TRP A 41 -22.61 5.03 8.64
C TRP A 41 -21.96 3.87 7.90
N TRP A 42 -20.93 3.26 8.47
CA TRP A 42 -20.36 2.01 7.97
C TRP A 42 -21.33 0.84 8.07
N PHE A 43 -22.06 0.71 9.18
CA PHE A 43 -23.12 -0.30 9.30
C PHE A 43 -24.22 -0.13 8.24
N VAL A 44 -24.70 1.09 8.03
CA VAL A 44 -25.71 1.39 7.00
C VAL A 44 -25.18 1.07 5.61
N THR A 45 -23.97 1.53 5.28
CA THR A 45 -23.36 1.32 3.95
C THR A 45 -23.14 -0.17 3.65
N LEU A 46 -22.57 -0.91 4.61
CA LEU A 46 -22.37 -2.36 4.49
C LEU A 46 -23.70 -3.13 4.52
N GLY A 47 -24.70 -2.61 5.23
CA GLY A 47 -26.06 -3.17 5.26
C GLY A 47 -26.75 -3.08 3.91
N LEU A 48 -26.64 -1.93 3.22
CA LEU A 48 -27.24 -1.72 1.90
C LEU A 48 -26.64 -2.64 0.83
N LEU A 49 -25.31 -2.82 0.85
CA LEU A 49 -24.66 -3.75 -0.08
C LEU A 49 -24.74 -5.18 0.46
N TYR A 50 -23.89 -5.54 1.43
CA TYR A 50 -23.76 -6.93 1.86
C TYR A 50 -24.98 -7.44 2.62
N GLY A 51 -25.58 -6.64 3.50
CA GLY A 51 -26.73 -7.08 4.29
C GLY A 51 -27.91 -7.52 3.42
N VAL A 52 -28.24 -6.75 2.38
CA VAL A 52 -29.26 -7.11 1.39
C VAL A 52 -28.88 -8.38 0.62
N HIS A 53 -27.64 -8.49 0.15
CA HIS A 53 -27.20 -9.67 -0.61
C HIS A 53 -27.18 -10.94 0.25
N PHE A 54 -26.75 -10.86 1.51
CA PHE A 54 -26.84 -11.96 2.46
C PHE A 54 -28.30 -12.35 2.72
N ALA A 55 -29.20 -11.38 2.88
CA ALA A 55 -30.62 -11.67 3.04
C ALA A 55 -31.21 -12.40 1.82
N VAL A 56 -30.86 -11.97 0.61
CA VAL A 56 -31.29 -12.65 -0.63
C VAL A 56 -30.70 -14.06 -0.70
N ALA A 57 -29.39 -14.22 -0.44
CA ALA A 57 -28.73 -15.52 -0.48
C ALA A 57 -29.34 -16.51 0.52
N PHE A 58 -29.57 -16.08 1.76
CA PHE A 58 -30.21 -16.91 2.78
C PHE A 58 -31.66 -17.24 2.42
N TYR A 59 -32.40 -16.29 1.88
CA TYR A 59 -33.76 -16.52 1.42
C TYR A 59 -33.80 -17.59 0.31
N VAL A 60 -32.90 -17.50 -0.68
CA VAL A 60 -32.77 -18.50 -1.76
C VAL A 60 -32.39 -19.87 -1.21
N VAL A 61 -31.44 -19.95 -0.28
CA VAL A 61 -31.05 -21.23 0.35
C VAL A 61 -32.22 -21.84 1.12
N LEU A 62 -33.00 -21.03 1.86
CA LEU A 62 -34.19 -21.51 2.58
C LEU A 62 -35.27 -22.01 1.62
N MET A 63 -35.48 -21.32 0.49
CA MET A 63 -36.41 -21.76 -0.56
C MET A 63 -35.94 -23.03 -1.26
N ALA A 64 -34.67 -23.12 -1.64
CA ALA A 64 -34.11 -24.31 -2.28
C ALA A 64 -34.21 -25.52 -1.36
N ARG A 65 -33.88 -25.35 -0.07
CA ARG A 65 -34.05 -26.40 0.92
C ARG A 65 -35.50 -26.88 1.01
N GLU A 66 -36.46 -25.97 1.01
CA GLU A 66 -37.88 -26.35 1.00
C GLU A 66 -38.25 -27.16 -0.25
N PHE A 67 -37.77 -26.74 -1.42
CA PHE A 67 -38.04 -27.41 -2.68
C PHE A 67 -37.46 -28.84 -2.74
N PHE A 68 -36.21 -29.03 -2.30
CA PHE A 68 -35.52 -30.31 -2.40
C PHE A 68 -35.74 -31.25 -1.21
N ALA A 69 -35.93 -30.73 0.00
CA ALA A 69 -36.01 -31.58 1.21
C ALA A 69 -37.41 -32.15 1.49
N MET A 70 -38.38 -31.99 0.56
CA MET A 70 -39.77 -32.47 0.68
C MET A 70 -40.42 -32.19 2.05
N GLY A 71 -40.07 -31.06 2.68
CA GLY A 71 -40.46 -30.73 4.04
C GLY A 71 -40.86 -29.26 4.18
N MET A 72 -42.06 -29.01 4.70
CA MET A 72 -42.58 -27.65 4.85
C MET A 72 -41.98 -26.92 6.06
N LEU A 73 -41.05 -25.99 5.81
CA LEU A 73 -40.59 -24.99 6.77
C LEU A 73 -41.62 -23.90 7.03
N SER A 74 -42.38 -23.99 8.11
CA SER A 74 -43.23 -22.88 8.61
C SER A 74 -42.52 -22.12 9.74
N PRO A 75 -41.54 -21.22 9.47
CA PRO A 75 -40.93 -20.42 10.53
C PRO A 75 -41.93 -19.39 11.08
N GLY A 76 -41.72 -19.00 12.33
CA GLY A 76 -42.30 -17.77 12.88
C GLY A 76 -41.65 -16.53 12.26
N TRP A 77 -42.23 -15.36 12.51
CA TRP A 77 -41.67 -14.07 12.06
C TRP A 77 -40.23 -13.87 12.54
N ILE A 78 -39.93 -14.28 13.77
CA ILE A 78 -38.58 -14.38 14.32
C ILE A 78 -38.40 -15.84 14.77
N SER A 79 -37.65 -16.62 13.99
CA SER A 79 -37.41 -18.03 14.23
C SER A 79 -36.02 -18.25 14.77
N VAL A 80 -35.92 -18.39 16.10
CA VAL A 80 -34.63 -18.69 16.76
C VAL A 80 -33.97 -19.94 16.18
N ARG A 81 -34.76 -20.95 15.76
CA ARG A 81 -34.24 -22.15 15.10
C ARG A 81 -33.47 -21.82 13.80
N LEU A 82 -34.00 -20.93 12.95
CA LEU A 82 -33.32 -20.53 11.72
C LEU A 82 -32.15 -19.59 12.05
N LEU A 83 -32.39 -18.60 12.92
CA LEU A 83 -31.38 -17.62 13.31
C LEU A 83 -30.18 -18.24 14.04
N ALA A 84 -30.36 -19.35 14.75
CA ALA A 84 -29.26 -20.10 15.36
C ALA A 84 -28.29 -20.64 14.32
N TRP A 85 -28.80 -21.27 13.25
CA TRP A 85 -27.97 -21.78 12.16
C TRP A 85 -27.35 -20.65 11.33
N LEU A 86 -28.16 -19.66 10.93
CA LEU A 86 -27.66 -18.53 10.15
C LEU A 86 -26.64 -17.70 10.94
N GLY A 87 -26.89 -17.48 12.24
CA GLY A 87 -25.96 -16.79 13.15
C GLY A 87 -24.66 -17.55 13.34
N ALA A 88 -24.70 -18.88 13.50
CA ALA A 88 -23.49 -19.71 13.55
C ALA A 88 -22.65 -19.59 12.27
N VAL A 89 -23.30 -19.67 11.09
CA VAL A 89 -22.62 -19.50 9.79
C VAL A 89 -22.00 -18.11 9.67
N MET A 90 -22.74 -17.05 10.00
CA MET A 90 -22.23 -15.68 9.90
C MET A 90 -21.10 -15.41 10.90
N SER A 91 -21.20 -15.92 12.13
CA SER A 91 -20.14 -15.78 13.13
C SER A 91 -18.87 -16.53 12.72
N ALA A 92 -19.01 -17.74 12.14
CA ALA A 92 -17.87 -18.50 11.61
C ALA A 92 -17.20 -17.78 10.42
N ALA A 93 -17.99 -17.24 9.49
CA ALA A 93 -17.48 -16.44 8.38
C ALA A 93 -16.77 -15.17 8.86
N ALA A 94 -17.34 -14.47 9.85
CA ALA A 94 -16.74 -13.30 10.46
C ALA A 94 -15.39 -13.62 11.13
N ALA A 95 -15.32 -14.72 11.89
CA ALA A 95 -14.07 -15.19 12.50
C ALA A 95 -13.01 -15.50 11.44
N ALA A 96 -13.38 -16.21 10.36
CA ALA A 96 -12.47 -16.50 9.26
C ALA A 96 -11.94 -15.22 8.59
N LEU A 97 -12.82 -14.25 8.31
CA LEU A 97 -12.45 -12.97 7.73
C LEU A 97 -11.53 -12.15 8.65
N MET A 98 -11.77 -12.16 9.96
CA MET A 98 -10.88 -11.52 10.93
C MET A 98 -9.48 -12.15 10.91
N TRP A 99 -9.37 -13.48 10.92
CA TRP A 99 -8.06 -14.16 10.86
C TRP A 99 -7.33 -13.90 9.54
N LEU A 100 -8.04 -13.93 8.41
CA LEU A 100 -7.43 -13.65 7.10
C LEU A 100 -6.91 -12.21 7.02
N ASN A 101 -7.69 -11.23 7.49
CA ASN A 101 -7.30 -9.84 7.50
C ASN A 101 -6.16 -9.56 8.49
N LEU A 102 -6.19 -10.15 9.68
CA LEU A 102 -5.11 -10.00 10.67
C LEU A 102 -3.76 -10.46 10.09
N ARG A 103 -3.73 -11.59 9.38
CA ARG A 103 -2.51 -12.09 8.71
C ARG A 103 -1.99 -11.14 7.63
N GLY A 104 -2.89 -10.43 6.94
CA GLY A 104 -2.53 -9.52 5.86
C GLY A 104 -2.13 -8.11 6.33
N PHE A 105 -2.79 -7.60 7.37
CA PHE A 105 -2.71 -6.19 7.78
C PHE A 105 -1.97 -5.96 9.10
N ALA A 106 -1.50 -6.99 9.82
CA ALA A 106 -0.78 -6.82 11.09
C ALA A 106 0.35 -5.77 11.02
N PRO A 107 1.21 -5.73 9.97
CA PRO A 107 2.24 -4.69 9.85
C PRO A 107 1.67 -3.27 9.67
N ALA A 108 0.50 -3.14 9.03
CA ALA A 108 -0.11 -1.84 8.75
C ALA A 108 -0.86 -1.26 9.96
N ILE A 109 -1.46 -2.10 10.80
CA ILE A 109 -2.24 -1.65 11.98
C ILE A 109 -1.39 -1.52 13.25
N GLY A 110 -0.22 -2.16 13.28
CA GLY A 110 0.74 -2.12 14.39
C GLY A 110 0.50 -3.21 15.43
N GLU A 111 1.53 -3.51 16.23
CA GLU A 111 1.56 -4.66 17.13
C GLU A 111 0.42 -4.66 18.17
N VAL A 112 0.18 -3.53 18.83
CA VAL A 112 -0.88 -3.41 19.85
C VAL A 112 -2.26 -3.64 19.24
N ALA A 113 -2.54 -3.07 18.06
CA ALA A 113 -3.82 -3.25 17.38
C ALA A 113 -3.97 -4.68 16.86
N ALA A 114 -2.90 -5.29 16.35
CA ALA A 114 -2.88 -6.68 15.93
C ALA A 114 -3.18 -7.63 17.10
N TRP A 115 -2.60 -7.39 18.28
CA TRP A 115 -2.90 -8.17 19.49
C TRP A 115 -4.38 -8.06 19.90
N ARG A 116 -4.94 -6.85 19.90
CA ARG A 116 -6.36 -6.63 20.22
C ARG A 116 -7.30 -7.28 19.20
N MET A 117 -6.96 -7.18 17.91
CA MET A 117 -7.69 -7.84 16.84
C MET A 117 -7.58 -9.38 16.96
N THR A 118 -6.45 -9.91 17.43
CA THR A 118 -6.26 -11.35 17.72
C THR A 118 -7.22 -11.80 18.82
N ALA A 119 -7.30 -11.05 19.94
CA ALA A 119 -8.26 -11.34 21.00
C ALA A 119 -9.72 -11.28 20.49
N GLY A 120 -10.03 -10.30 19.64
CA GLY A 120 -11.34 -10.20 18.97
C GLY A 120 -11.64 -11.41 18.08
N ALA A 121 -10.69 -11.84 17.25
CA ALA A 121 -10.83 -13.00 16.38
C ALA A 121 -11.03 -14.30 17.17
N ILE A 122 -10.30 -14.48 18.28
CA ILE A 122 -10.51 -15.61 19.21
C ILE A 122 -11.91 -15.56 19.81
N ALA A 123 -12.37 -14.41 20.30
CA ALA A 123 -13.69 -14.26 20.90
C ALA A 123 -14.83 -14.57 19.91
N THR A 124 -14.72 -14.09 18.66
CA THR A 124 -15.67 -14.41 17.60
C THR A 124 -15.61 -15.89 17.21
N THR A 125 -14.42 -16.51 17.20
CA THR A 125 -14.26 -17.95 16.95
C THR A 125 -14.97 -18.79 18.02
N VAL A 126 -14.74 -18.48 19.31
CA VAL A 126 -15.39 -19.16 20.43
C VAL A 126 -16.91 -18.99 20.36
N SER A 127 -17.38 -17.79 20.04
CA SER A 127 -18.81 -17.52 19.89
C SER A 127 -19.43 -18.27 18.71
N ALA A 128 -18.71 -18.42 17.59
CA ALA A 128 -19.16 -19.23 16.46
C ALA A 128 -19.33 -20.71 16.84
N ILE A 129 -18.37 -21.26 17.59
CA ILE A 129 -18.44 -22.64 18.12
C ILE A 129 -19.64 -22.79 19.08
N LEU A 130 -19.85 -21.83 19.98
CA LEU A 130 -20.98 -21.84 20.91
C LEU A 130 -22.33 -21.75 20.18
N LEU A 131 -22.45 -20.85 19.20
CA LEU A 131 -23.66 -20.70 18.38
C LEU A 131 -23.96 -21.99 17.60
N LEU A 132 -22.93 -22.65 17.05
CA LEU A 132 -23.07 -23.94 16.39
C LEU A 132 -23.51 -25.02 17.38
N ALA A 133 -22.89 -25.09 18.57
CA ALA A 133 -23.27 -26.04 19.61
C ALA A 133 -24.73 -25.84 20.06
N ILE A 134 -25.18 -24.60 20.23
CA ILE A 134 -26.57 -24.27 20.55
C ILE A 134 -27.51 -24.69 19.41
N ALA A 135 -27.16 -24.40 18.16
CA ALA A 135 -27.94 -24.80 16.99
C ALA A 135 -28.09 -26.34 16.89
N VAL A 136 -27.02 -27.08 17.16
CA VAL A 136 -27.04 -28.55 17.19
C VAL A 136 -27.85 -29.07 18.38
N ALA A 137 -27.56 -28.61 19.60
CA ALA A 137 -28.15 -29.15 20.82
C ALA A 137 -29.64 -28.83 20.99
N HIS A 138 -30.07 -27.61 20.66
CA HIS A 138 -31.43 -27.13 20.93
C HIS A 138 -32.34 -27.09 19.70
N TYR A 139 -31.77 -27.12 18.50
CA TYR A 139 -32.50 -26.79 17.28
C TYR A 139 -32.33 -27.81 16.14
N SER A 140 -31.73 -28.98 16.43
CA SER A 140 -31.61 -30.13 15.52
C SER A 140 -32.43 -31.34 15.99
N PHE A 141 -32.57 -32.35 15.13
CA PHE A 141 -33.16 -33.67 15.43
C PHE A 141 -34.60 -33.62 16.00
N GLY A 142 -35.51 -32.90 15.33
CA GLY A 142 -36.94 -32.94 15.66
C GLY A 142 -37.36 -32.21 16.96
N ARG A 143 -36.42 -31.64 17.71
CA ARG A 143 -36.70 -30.89 18.94
C ARG A 143 -37.46 -29.60 18.65
N ARG A 144 -38.55 -29.34 19.38
CA ARG A 144 -39.23 -28.03 19.42
C ARG A 144 -38.40 -27.14 20.36
N GLY A 145 -37.85 -26.05 19.83
CA GLY A 145 -36.88 -25.20 20.54
C GLY A 145 -37.30 -24.79 21.96
N SER A 146 -36.34 -24.64 22.87
CA SER A 146 -36.59 -24.32 24.28
C SER A 146 -36.35 -22.83 24.59
N ARG A 147 -37.01 -22.31 25.65
CA ARG A 147 -36.77 -20.95 26.17
C ARG A 147 -35.31 -20.75 26.59
N VAL A 148 -34.70 -21.78 27.17
CA VAL A 148 -33.29 -21.79 27.56
C VAL A 148 -32.39 -21.64 26.33
N GLY A 149 -32.64 -22.42 25.26
CA GLY A 149 -31.89 -22.31 24.01
C GLY A 149 -31.99 -20.91 23.39
N ALA A 150 -33.15 -20.26 23.52
CA ALA A 150 -33.34 -18.90 23.01
C ALA A 150 -32.55 -17.85 23.80
N TRP A 151 -32.51 -17.95 25.13
CA TRP A 151 -31.66 -17.10 25.96
C TRP A 151 -30.17 -17.31 25.68
N LEU A 152 -29.73 -18.57 25.62
CA LEU A 152 -28.35 -18.92 25.30
C LEU A 152 -27.95 -18.39 23.91
N PHE A 153 -28.82 -18.55 22.92
CA PHE A 153 -28.60 -17.99 21.58
C PHE A 153 -28.46 -16.46 21.62
N SER A 154 -29.39 -15.75 22.26
CA SER A 154 -29.33 -14.28 22.35
C SER A 154 -28.05 -13.80 23.03
N ILE A 155 -27.66 -14.43 24.14
CA ILE A 155 -26.40 -14.10 24.85
C ILE A 155 -25.19 -14.38 23.95
N ALA A 156 -25.17 -15.51 23.25
CA ALA A 156 -24.07 -15.87 22.35
C ALA A 156 -23.97 -14.91 21.15
N VAL A 157 -25.09 -14.47 20.56
CA VAL A 157 -25.08 -13.47 19.48
C VAL A 157 -24.58 -12.13 19.99
N VAL A 158 -25.07 -11.64 21.12
CA VAL A 158 -24.58 -10.38 21.72
C VAL A 158 -23.10 -10.49 22.06
N GLY A 159 -22.67 -11.59 22.68
CA GLY A 159 -21.27 -11.86 22.99
C GLY A 159 -20.38 -11.88 21.76
N SER A 160 -20.84 -12.49 20.66
CA SER A 160 -20.10 -12.56 19.39
C SER A 160 -19.79 -11.20 18.77
N MET A 161 -20.56 -10.16 19.14
CA MET A 161 -20.40 -8.79 18.67
C MET A 161 -19.72 -7.90 19.72
N ALA A 162 -20.14 -8.00 20.98
CA ALA A 162 -19.67 -7.15 22.07
C ALA A 162 -18.23 -7.48 22.48
N LEU A 163 -17.85 -8.77 22.53
CA LEU A 163 -16.51 -9.19 22.94
C LEU A 163 -15.40 -8.69 21.99
N PRO A 164 -15.49 -8.84 20.65
CA PRO A 164 -14.47 -8.26 19.77
C PRO A 164 -14.42 -6.73 19.85
N ILE A 165 -15.56 -6.04 19.99
CA ILE A 165 -15.59 -4.58 20.19
C ILE A 165 -14.89 -4.20 21.50
N ALA A 166 -15.14 -4.94 22.58
CA ALA A 166 -14.50 -4.72 23.88
C ALA A 166 -12.98 -4.96 23.81
N ALA A 167 -12.54 -6.04 23.13
CA ALA A 167 -11.13 -6.36 22.92
C ALA A 167 -10.39 -5.27 22.13
N ARG A 168 -11.06 -4.66 21.15
CA ARG A 168 -10.54 -3.53 20.37
C ARG A 168 -10.30 -2.28 21.24
N GLY A 169 -11.22 -2.03 22.17
CA GLY A 169 -11.25 -0.81 22.98
C GLY A 169 -11.92 0.39 22.29
N PRO A 170 -12.00 1.54 22.98
CA PRO A 170 -12.80 2.71 22.58
C PRO A 170 -12.35 3.39 21.28
N GLY A 171 -11.13 3.08 20.82
CA GLY A 171 -10.44 3.74 19.72
C GLY A 171 -9.24 4.52 20.27
N SER A 172 -8.14 4.52 19.53
CA SER A 172 -7.01 5.39 19.85
C SER A 172 -7.32 6.81 19.38
N PRO A 173 -7.01 7.87 20.15
CA PRO A 173 -7.02 9.22 19.59
C PRO A 173 -6.14 9.25 18.33
N PRO A 174 -6.45 10.10 17.33
CA PRO A 174 -5.48 10.41 16.31
C PRO A 174 -4.17 10.79 17.02
N ARG A 175 -3.03 10.26 16.57
CA ARG A 175 -1.77 10.82 17.05
C ARG A 175 -1.77 12.31 16.71
N ASP A 176 -1.19 13.10 17.60
CA ASP A 176 -1.02 14.54 17.39
C ASP A 176 -0.54 14.78 15.96
N GLU A 177 -1.18 15.72 15.27
CA GLU A 177 -0.75 16.13 13.93
C GLU A 177 0.75 16.45 14.03
N PRO A 178 1.59 15.97 13.09
CA PRO A 178 2.97 16.43 13.06
C PRO A 178 2.94 17.95 13.03
N SER A 179 3.82 18.58 13.82
CA SER A 179 4.01 20.02 13.73
C SER A 179 4.22 20.37 12.26
N PRO A 180 3.53 21.40 11.71
CA PRO A 180 3.92 21.94 10.43
C PRO A 180 5.43 22.11 10.43
N TRP A 181 6.08 21.66 9.35
CA TRP A 181 7.50 21.85 9.11
C TRP A 181 7.90 23.23 9.62
N LEU A 182 8.89 23.27 10.53
CA LEU A 182 9.46 24.56 10.94
C LEU A 182 9.78 25.33 9.67
N ASP A 183 9.36 26.60 9.60
CA ASP A 183 9.61 27.44 8.43
C ASP A 183 11.12 27.34 8.11
N PRO A 184 11.53 26.80 6.95
CA PRO A 184 12.95 26.60 6.62
C PRO A 184 13.75 27.90 6.65
N ARG A 185 13.07 29.06 6.70
CA ARG A 185 13.67 30.38 6.93
C ARG A 185 14.36 30.52 8.29
N ALA A 186 14.09 29.64 9.25
CA ALA A 186 14.80 29.59 10.53
C ALA A 186 15.97 28.59 10.54
N ALA A 187 16.10 27.73 9.53
CA ALA A 187 17.19 26.78 9.42
C ALA A 187 18.50 27.49 9.01
N ALA A 188 19.62 26.95 9.48
CA ALA A 188 20.96 27.43 9.16
C ALA A 188 21.17 27.55 7.64
N SER A 189 22.06 28.46 7.21
CA SER A 189 22.41 28.59 5.80
C SER A 189 22.83 27.23 5.24
N PRO A 190 22.20 26.74 4.16
CA PRO A 190 22.43 25.38 3.68
C PRO A 190 23.90 25.17 3.33
N SER A 191 24.51 24.11 3.85
CA SER A 191 25.89 23.75 3.52
C SER A 191 25.96 23.09 2.15
N ALA A 192 26.76 23.66 1.24
CA ALA A 192 27.00 23.10 -0.09
C ALA A 192 28.13 22.05 -0.10
N ASP A 193 28.97 22.03 0.94
CA ASP A 193 30.13 21.14 1.01
C ASP A 193 29.78 19.78 1.63
N GLY A 194 30.35 18.70 1.08
CA GLY A 194 30.27 17.34 1.63
C GLY A 194 29.73 16.28 0.66
N PRO A 195 29.70 15.01 1.08
CA PRO A 195 29.29 13.89 0.23
C PRO A 195 27.81 14.02 -0.18
N ARG A 196 27.50 13.61 -1.41
CA ARG A 196 26.13 13.64 -1.97
C ARG A 196 25.52 12.25 -2.05
N VAL A 197 24.19 12.20 -1.93
CA VAL A 197 23.41 10.98 -2.09
C VAL A 197 22.49 11.11 -3.30
N THR A 198 22.55 10.13 -4.20
CA THR A 198 21.54 9.91 -5.24
C THR A 198 20.69 8.71 -4.87
N LEU A 199 19.37 8.89 -4.82
CA LEU A 199 18.41 7.84 -4.54
C LEU A 199 17.49 7.66 -5.76
N LEU A 200 17.59 6.52 -6.42
CA LEU A 200 16.72 6.13 -7.52
C LEU A 200 15.68 5.14 -7.00
N LEU A 201 14.41 5.51 -7.08
CA LEU A 201 13.29 4.75 -6.51
C LEU A 201 12.54 4.04 -7.63
N LEU A 202 12.47 2.71 -7.57
CA LEU A 202 11.92 1.87 -8.62
C LEU A 202 10.68 1.13 -8.11
N ASP A 203 9.50 1.46 -8.64
CA ASP A 203 8.30 0.71 -8.32
C ASP A 203 8.24 -0.60 -9.13
N GLY A 204 7.97 -1.73 -8.45
CA GLY A 204 7.73 -3.01 -9.11
C GLY A 204 8.97 -3.70 -9.68
N ALA A 205 10.18 -3.20 -9.39
CA ALA A 205 11.42 -3.83 -9.84
C ALA A 205 11.75 -5.08 -9.00
N SER A 206 12.34 -6.10 -9.62
CA SER A 206 12.70 -7.35 -8.93
C SER A 206 14.08 -7.83 -9.33
N LEU A 207 14.88 -8.23 -8.32
CA LEU A 207 16.17 -8.88 -8.52
C LEU A 207 16.04 -10.17 -9.34
N GLU A 208 14.93 -10.90 -9.24
CA GLU A 208 14.68 -12.11 -10.06
C GLU A 208 14.66 -11.80 -11.56
N HIS A 209 14.25 -10.59 -11.93
CA HIS A 209 14.28 -10.14 -13.31
C HIS A 209 15.67 -9.61 -13.69
N ILE A 210 16.30 -8.85 -12.79
CA ILE A 210 17.58 -8.16 -13.03
C ILE A 210 18.74 -9.16 -13.16
N TRP A 211 18.88 -10.12 -12.24
CA TRP A 211 20.04 -11.03 -12.19
C TRP A 211 20.31 -11.78 -13.50
N PRO A 212 19.33 -12.48 -14.11
CA PRO A 212 19.58 -13.20 -15.36
C PRO A 212 19.99 -12.27 -16.50
N ARG A 213 19.39 -11.08 -16.58
CA ARG A 213 19.63 -10.13 -17.68
C ARG A 213 20.94 -9.38 -17.53
N ALA A 214 21.36 -9.11 -16.30
CA ALA A 214 22.70 -8.63 -16.01
C ALA A 214 23.75 -9.67 -16.44
N ALA A 215 23.55 -10.95 -16.08
CA ALA A 215 24.43 -12.04 -16.49
C ALA A 215 24.48 -12.26 -18.02
N GLU A 216 23.37 -12.01 -18.73
CA GLU A 216 23.30 -12.00 -20.20
C GLU A 216 23.96 -10.77 -20.85
N GLY A 217 24.47 -9.81 -20.06
CA GLY A 217 25.06 -8.56 -20.56
C GLY A 217 24.04 -7.53 -21.07
N ARG A 218 22.75 -7.73 -20.80
CA ARG A 218 21.66 -6.87 -21.28
C ARG A 218 21.39 -5.67 -20.37
N LEU A 219 21.83 -5.73 -19.11
CA LEU A 219 21.72 -4.67 -18.11
C LEU A 219 23.12 -4.33 -17.54
N PRO A 220 23.97 -3.67 -18.32
CA PRO A 220 25.38 -3.46 -17.96
C PRO A 220 25.57 -2.57 -16.72
N ASN A 221 24.71 -1.57 -16.50
CA ASN A 221 24.85 -0.70 -15.34
C ASN A 221 24.39 -1.40 -14.05
N PHE A 222 23.30 -2.17 -14.10
CA PHE A 222 22.94 -3.07 -13.01
C PHE A 222 24.04 -4.10 -12.74
N SER A 223 24.65 -4.71 -13.77
CA SER A 223 25.78 -5.62 -13.57
C SER A 223 26.89 -4.94 -12.77
N ARG A 224 27.28 -3.71 -13.16
CA ARG A 224 28.28 -2.93 -12.43
C ARG A 224 27.89 -2.67 -10.97
N LEU A 225 26.62 -2.37 -10.70
CA LEU A 225 26.14 -2.20 -9.33
C LEU A 225 26.14 -3.51 -8.53
N LEU A 226 25.78 -4.65 -9.15
CA LEU A 226 25.76 -5.97 -8.51
C LEU A 226 27.18 -6.47 -8.21
N ASP A 227 28.14 -6.19 -9.09
CA ASP A 227 29.53 -6.65 -8.98
C ASP A 227 30.35 -5.77 -8.01
N GLY A 228 30.15 -4.45 -8.06
CA GLY A 228 30.95 -3.47 -7.30
C GLY A 228 30.22 -2.80 -6.13
N GLY A 229 28.95 -3.12 -5.90
CA GLY A 229 28.12 -2.54 -4.85
C GLY A 229 27.70 -3.55 -3.78
N ALA A 230 26.93 -3.05 -2.82
CA ALA A 230 26.31 -3.85 -1.77
C ALA A 230 24.84 -4.10 -2.10
N VAL A 231 24.40 -5.35 -2.05
CA VAL A 231 23.02 -5.75 -2.36
C VAL A 231 22.32 -6.25 -1.11
N ILE A 232 21.13 -5.70 -0.83
CA ILE A 232 20.25 -6.09 0.28
C ILE A 232 18.86 -6.43 -0.28
N ASP A 233 18.32 -7.58 0.12
CA ASP A 233 16.89 -7.85 0.00
C ASP A 233 16.13 -7.06 1.08
N LEU A 234 15.14 -6.26 0.68
CA LEU A 234 14.35 -5.42 1.57
C LEU A 234 12.96 -6.00 1.79
N ALA A 235 12.69 -6.46 3.01
CA ALA A 235 11.35 -6.86 3.43
C ALA A 235 10.37 -5.70 3.24
N THR A 236 9.30 -5.94 2.48
CA THR A 236 8.26 -4.93 2.22
C THR A 236 7.07 -5.04 3.19
N ILE A 237 6.19 -4.03 3.18
CA ILE A 237 4.95 -4.02 3.97
C ILE A 237 3.81 -4.67 3.18
N ARG A 238 2.89 -5.32 3.89
CA ARG A 238 1.66 -5.91 3.34
C ARG A 238 0.40 -5.31 3.99
N PRO A 239 -0.68 -5.08 3.21
CA PRO A 239 -0.73 -5.17 1.74
C PRO A 239 0.18 -4.12 1.09
N THR A 240 0.89 -4.52 0.06
CA THR A 240 1.92 -3.70 -0.55
C THR A 240 1.26 -2.68 -1.46
N GLN A 241 1.31 -1.41 -1.05
CA GLN A 241 0.83 -0.27 -1.81
C GLN A 241 1.94 0.78 -1.87
N PRO A 242 2.08 1.53 -2.99
CA PRO A 242 3.16 2.50 -3.14
C PRO A 242 3.22 3.54 -2.02
N ASN A 243 2.07 4.13 -1.63
CA ASN A 243 2.06 5.20 -0.63
C ASN A 243 2.56 4.71 0.75
N PRO A 244 2.02 3.64 1.37
CA PRO A 244 2.55 3.10 2.63
C PRO A 244 4.02 2.68 2.56
N VAL A 245 4.45 2.06 1.45
CA VAL A 245 5.83 1.59 1.30
C VAL A 245 6.80 2.77 1.24
N TRP A 246 6.55 3.73 0.35
CA TRP A 246 7.45 4.87 0.21
C TRP A 246 7.35 5.84 1.38
N ALA A 247 6.23 5.86 2.11
CA ALA A 247 6.16 6.56 3.38
C ALA A 247 7.05 5.92 4.44
N ALA A 248 7.08 4.58 4.50
CA ALA A 248 7.95 3.85 5.41
C ALA A 248 9.43 4.02 5.06
N VAL A 249 9.77 4.00 3.76
CA VAL A 249 11.12 4.33 3.28
C VAL A 249 11.52 5.74 3.68
N ALA A 250 10.64 6.73 3.52
CA ALA A 250 10.95 8.14 3.81
C ALA A 250 11.14 8.42 5.30
N THR A 251 10.39 7.74 6.17
CA THR A 251 10.34 8.03 7.62
C THR A 251 11.16 7.06 8.47
N GLY A 252 11.51 5.89 7.94
CA GLY A 252 12.07 4.81 8.73
C GLY A 252 11.07 4.18 9.72
N MET A 253 9.78 4.39 9.49
CA MET A 253 8.69 3.99 10.39
C MET A 253 7.61 3.22 9.62
N TYR A 254 7.01 2.19 10.21
CA TYR A 254 5.91 1.43 9.62
C TYR A 254 4.60 2.25 9.56
N PRO A 255 3.58 1.83 8.79
CA PRO A 255 2.34 2.61 8.58
C PRO A 255 1.57 2.95 9.85
N ALA A 256 1.66 2.06 10.85
CA ALA A 256 1.09 2.30 12.15
C ALA A 256 1.75 3.48 12.87
N ALA A 257 3.05 3.69 12.65
CA ALA A 257 3.89 4.75 13.19
C ALA A 257 3.80 6.04 12.36
N ASN A 258 4.01 5.96 11.04
CA ASN A 258 4.08 7.11 10.13
C ASN A 258 2.73 7.67 9.64
N GLY A 259 1.60 7.02 9.95
CA GLY A 259 0.24 7.49 9.61
C GLY A 259 -0.29 7.10 8.23
N VAL A 260 0.57 6.71 7.28
CA VAL A 260 0.19 6.39 5.89
C VAL A 260 -0.10 4.90 5.74
N ARG A 261 -1.37 4.52 5.90
CA ARG A 261 -1.80 3.11 5.92
C ARG A 261 -2.31 2.56 4.60
N SER A 262 -2.68 3.44 3.67
CA SER A 262 -3.25 3.07 2.38
C SER A 262 -2.98 4.14 1.33
N ALA A 263 -3.38 3.89 0.08
CA ALA A 263 -3.31 4.87 -0.99
C ALA A 263 -4.37 6.00 -0.87
N ALA A 264 -5.48 5.73 -0.19
CA ALA A 264 -6.63 6.63 -0.12
C ALA A 264 -7.38 6.49 1.21
N ARG A 265 -8.06 7.55 1.62
CA ARG A 265 -9.03 7.53 2.71
C ARG A 265 -10.42 7.20 2.17
N TYR A 266 -11.14 6.33 2.86
CA TYR A 266 -12.44 5.79 2.43
C TYR A 266 -13.58 6.34 3.29
N TYR A 267 -14.65 6.76 2.65
CA TYR A 267 -15.82 7.36 3.30
C TYR A 267 -17.07 6.55 2.99
N ALA A 268 -17.71 6.04 4.03
CA ALA A 268 -19.07 5.52 3.96
C ALA A 268 -20.08 6.63 3.62
N LEU A 269 -21.31 6.25 3.29
CA LEU A 269 -22.39 7.20 3.01
C LEU A 269 -22.56 8.19 4.17
N ARG A 270 -22.36 9.49 3.92
CA ARG A 270 -22.43 10.60 4.91
C ARG A 270 -21.38 10.57 6.03
N ASP A 271 -20.39 9.68 5.96
CA ASP A 271 -19.25 9.72 6.87
C ASP A 271 -18.32 10.89 6.52
N ARG A 272 -17.88 11.65 7.52
CA ARG A 272 -16.98 12.80 7.37
C ARG A 272 -15.56 12.51 7.86
N ARG A 273 -15.38 11.49 8.71
CA ARG A 273 -14.06 11.12 9.24
C ARG A 273 -13.33 10.21 8.27
N GLY A 274 -14.05 9.23 7.72
CA GLY A 274 -13.48 8.19 6.89
C GLY A 274 -12.64 7.19 7.69
N ILE A 275 -12.14 6.20 6.98
CA ILE A 275 -11.24 5.14 7.47
C ILE A 275 -10.10 4.95 6.48
N ASP A 276 -8.98 4.39 6.92
CA ASP A 276 -7.80 4.23 6.06
C ASP A 276 -7.78 2.83 5.41
N LEU A 277 -8.26 1.80 6.10
CA LEU A 277 -8.18 0.40 5.63
C LEU A 277 -9.56 -0.20 5.36
N LEU A 278 -9.74 -0.74 4.14
CA LEU A 278 -10.86 -1.62 3.81
C LEU A 278 -10.47 -3.09 4.04
N PRO A 279 -11.40 -3.94 4.49
CA PRO A 279 -11.12 -5.36 4.68
C PRO A 279 -10.86 -6.09 3.37
N ASP A 280 -9.77 -6.86 3.31
CA ASP A 280 -9.54 -7.83 2.25
C ASP A 280 -10.52 -9.00 2.37
N HIS A 281 -10.71 -9.75 1.29
CA HIS A 281 -11.62 -10.90 1.19
C HIS A 281 -13.12 -10.58 1.35
N CYS A 282 -13.48 -9.30 1.35
CA CYS A 282 -14.86 -8.83 1.46
C CYS A 282 -15.39 -8.21 0.16
N LEU A 283 -14.71 -8.33 -0.98
CA LEU A 283 -15.05 -7.63 -2.23
C LEU A 283 -15.12 -6.10 -2.04
N SER A 284 -14.25 -5.52 -1.21
CA SER A 284 -14.31 -4.10 -0.89
C SER A 284 -14.06 -3.18 -2.08
N HIS A 285 -13.41 -3.65 -3.14
CA HIS A 285 -13.33 -2.91 -4.41
C HIS A 285 -14.72 -2.61 -4.98
N ALA A 286 -15.67 -3.55 -4.88
CA ALA A 286 -17.03 -3.36 -5.35
C ALA A 286 -17.77 -2.24 -4.59
N LEU A 287 -17.44 -1.99 -3.32
CA LEU A 287 -18.00 -0.85 -2.58
C LEU A 287 -17.65 0.47 -3.24
N VAL A 288 -16.41 0.60 -3.73
CA VAL A 288 -15.91 1.80 -4.39
C VAL A 288 -16.47 1.89 -5.81
N THR A 289 -16.34 0.82 -6.61
CA THR A 289 -16.81 0.79 -8.01
C THR A 289 -18.31 1.06 -8.13
N LEU A 290 -19.12 0.55 -7.19
CA LEU A 290 -20.58 0.75 -7.18
C LEU A 290 -20.99 2.07 -6.50
N GLY A 291 -20.05 2.86 -5.99
CA GLY A 291 -20.32 4.17 -5.38
C GLY A 291 -20.93 4.13 -3.97
N PHE A 292 -20.89 2.98 -3.28
CA PHE A 292 -21.30 2.89 -1.87
C PHE A 292 -20.27 3.50 -0.91
N VAL A 293 -18.99 3.46 -1.30
CA VAL A 293 -17.87 4.05 -0.58
C VAL A 293 -17.15 5.00 -1.52
N ARG A 294 -16.86 6.21 -1.05
CA ARG A 294 -16.03 7.17 -1.78
C ARG A 294 -14.59 7.04 -1.32
N ASP A 295 -13.65 6.91 -2.23
CA ASP A 295 -12.22 7.03 -1.95
C ASP A 295 -11.72 8.45 -2.21
N GLN A 296 -10.75 8.90 -1.41
CA GLN A 296 -10.05 10.16 -1.57
C GLN A 296 -8.55 9.89 -1.51
N PRO A 297 -7.80 10.11 -2.60
CA PRO A 297 -6.35 9.95 -2.60
C PRO A 297 -5.70 10.81 -1.50
N LEU A 298 -4.76 10.22 -0.75
CA LEU A 298 -4.01 10.95 0.27
C LEU A 298 -3.15 12.06 -0.36
N ALA A 299 -2.90 13.15 0.36
CA ALA A 299 -2.09 14.29 -0.08
C ALA A 299 -0.85 14.44 0.82
N SER A 300 -0.08 15.52 0.64
CA SER A 300 1.11 15.81 1.46
C SER A 300 0.80 16.04 2.95
N ASP A 301 -0.45 16.28 3.32
CA ASP A 301 -0.87 16.42 4.73
C ASP A 301 -1.09 15.06 5.43
N ALA A 302 -0.90 13.94 4.73
CA ALA A 302 -1.19 12.61 5.27
C ALA A 302 -0.08 12.04 6.16
N TRP A 303 1.11 12.63 6.17
CA TRP A 303 2.23 12.18 6.99
C TRP A 303 1.90 12.34 8.48
N GLY A 304 2.19 11.32 9.27
CA GLY A 304 2.15 11.33 10.74
C GLY A 304 3.54 11.33 11.38
N ALA A 305 4.60 11.46 10.58
CA ALA A 305 5.99 11.53 10.98
C ALA A 305 6.81 12.31 9.95
N THR A 306 7.89 12.92 10.38
CA THR A 306 8.85 13.73 9.60
C THR A 306 9.60 12.87 8.57
N PRO A 307 9.33 12.95 7.25
CA PRO A 307 10.17 12.32 6.22
C PRO A 307 11.61 12.87 6.19
N LEU A 308 12.51 12.06 5.63
CA LEU A 308 13.95 12.31 5.55
C LEU A 308 14.31 13.72 5.06
N TRP A 309 13.73 14.20 3.96
CA TRP A 309 14.08 15.52 3.41
C TRP A 309 13.74 16.68 4.35
N GLY A 310 12.76 16.47 5.22
CA GLY A 310 12.40 17.43 6.24
C GLY A 310 13.36 17.42 7.42
N ILE A 311 13.75 16.23 7.89
CA ILE A 311 14.86 16.07 8.86
C ILE A 311 16.12 16.75 8.34
N LEU A 312 16.47 16.50 7.08
CA LEU A 312 17.62 17.13 6.43
C LEU A 312 17.47 18.65 6.36
N SER A 313 16.26 19.16 6.09
CA SER A 313 16.00 20.60 6.05
C SER A 313 16.23 21.27 7.41
N ASP A 314 15.76 20.64 8.49
CA ASP A 314 15.95 21.13 9.87
C ASP A 314 17.45 21.15 10.26
N GLU A 315 18.23 20.20 9.74
CA GLU A 315 19.68 20.10 9.91
C GLU A 315 20.48 20.95 8.89
N GLY A 316 19.82 21.77 8.07
CA GLY A 316 20.48 22.67 7.10
C GLY A 316 21.08 21.97 5.88
N LEU A 317 20.59 20.79 5.52
CA LEU A 317 21.00 20.00 4.35
C LEU A 317 19.96 20.10 3.23
N THR A 318 20.42 20.34 2.00
CA THR A 318 19.53 20.50 0.84
C THR A 318 19.10 19.17 0.24
N SER A 319 17.83 19.08 -0.12
CA SER A 319 17.21 17.94 -0.78
C SER A 319 16.52 18.36 -2.09
N GLY A 320 16.70 17.56 -3.14
CA GLY A 320 15.97 17.62 -4.39
C GLY A 320 15.04 16.40 -4.49
N ILE A 321 13.75 16.58 -4.25
CA ILE A 321 12.77 15.48 -4.21
C ILE A 321 11.90 15.52 -5.46
N VAL A 322 11.94 14.48 -6.28
CA VAL A 322 11.21 14.42 -7.56
C VAL A 322 10.31 13.18 -7.57
N ARG A 323 8.99 13.46 -7.63
CA ARG A 323 7.93 12.45 -7.79
C ARG A 323 7.80 11.43 -6.65
N TRP A 324 8.26 11.78 -5.45
CA TRP A 324 8.00 10.96 -4.26
C TRP A 324 6.50 10.99 -3.91
N PRO A 325 5.83 9.86 -3.61
CA PRO A 325 4.42 9.87 -3.23
C PRO A 325 4.09 10.86 -2.12
N LEU A 326 2.88 11.41 -2.12
CA LEU A 326 2.41 12.31 -1.07
C LEU A 326 3.25 13.59 -0.98
N THR A 327 3.61 14.14 -2.14
CA THR A 327 4.28 15.46 -2.26
C THR A 327 3.42 16.46 -3.02
N HIS A 328 2.14 16.14 -3.25
CA HIS A 328 1.14 17.11 -3.72
C HIS A 328 0.21 17.54 -2.59
N PRO A 329 0.02 18.85 -2.36
CA PRO A 329 0.84 19.95 -2.88
C PRO A 329 2.29 19.86 -2.37
N THR A 330 3.23 20.52 -3.06
CA THR A 330 4.61 20.58 -2.57
C THR A 330 4.71 21.44 -1.31
N GLU A 331 5.46 20.96 -0.34
CA GLU A 331 5.72 21.65 0.92
C GLU A 331 7.10 22.34 0.90
N PRO A 332 7.30 23.39 1.72
CA PRO A 332 8.61 24.03 1.84
C PRO A 332 9.69 23.06 2.32
N SER A 333 10.84 23.04 1.64
CA SER A 333 12.01 22.25 2.03
C SER A 333 13.31 22.99 1.69
N ALA A 334 14.41 22.70 2.37
CA ALA A 334 15.73 23.17 1.96
C ALA A 334 16.10 22.49 0.63
N GLY A 335 16.13 23.23 -0.48
CA GLY A 335 16.42 22.71 -1.82
C GLY A 335 15.24 22.87 -2.80
N PHE A 336 14.79 21.77 -3.41
CA PHE A 336 13.65 21.78 -4.33
C PHE A 336 12.79 20.52 -4.26
N MET A 337 11.53 20.66 -4.67
CA MET A 337 10.57 19.57 -4.74
C MET A 337 9.74 19.67 -6.02
N ILE A 338 9.53 18.54 -6.69
CA ILE A 338 8.60 18.37 -7.80
C ILE A 338 7.61 17.28 -7.42
N SER A 339 6.33 17.64 -7.37
CA SER A 339 5.23 16.78 -6.90
C SER A 339 5.06 15.49 -7.72
N ASP A 340 4.67 14.41 -7.04
CA ASP A 340 4.19 13.16 -7.65
C ASP A 340 2.99 13.33 -8.60
N ARG A 341 2.27 14.46 -8.52
CA ARG A 341 1.09 14.74 -9.34
C ARG A 341 1.28 15.79 -10.42
N LEU A 342 2.50 16.30 -10.66
CA LEU A 342 2.78 17.30 -11.70
C LEU A 342 2.06 17.01 -13.03
N HIS A 343 2.18 15.79 -13.56
CA HIS A 343 1.55 15.37 -14.82
C HIS A 343 0.01 15.40 -14.78
N GLN A 344 -0.61 15.23 -13.61
CA GLN A 344 -2.07 15.25 -13.43
C GLN A 344 -2.62 16.68 -13.33
N VAL A 345 -1.81 17.60 -12.80
CA VAL A 345 -2.20 18.99 -12.55
C VAL A 345 -1.64 19.97 -13.58
N ALA A 346 -0.90 19.48 -14.58
CA ALA A 346 -0.25 20.27 -15.62
C ALA A 346 -1.18 21.24 -16.37
N THR A 347 -2.47 20.89 -16.48
CA THR A 347 -3.49 21.71 -17.17
C THR A 347 -4.31 22.59 -16.23
N SER A 348 -4.14 22.47 -14.91
CA SER A 348 -4.87 23.23 -13.91
C SER A 348 -3.99 24.35 -13.36
N ILE A 349 -4.25 25.61 -13.75
CA ILE A 349 -3.39 26.77 -13.38
C ILE A 349 -3.13 26.84 -11.86
N GLY A 350 -4.18 26.71 -11.04
CA GLY A 350 -4.05 26.82 -9.58
C GLY A 350 -3.35 25.63 -8.92
N GLU A 351 -3.52 24.42 -9.45
CA GLU A 351 -2.90 23.22 -8.91
C GLU A 351 -1.47 23.02 -9.44
N TYR A 352 -1.17 23.49 -10.65
CA TYR A 352 0.17 23.48 -11.23
C TYR A 352 1.16 24.30 -10.40
N ASP A 353 0.72 25.47 -9.93
CA ASP A 353 1.49 26.35 -9.04
C ASP A 353 1.88 25.69 -7.71
N ARG A 354 1.18 24.61 -7.34
CA ARG A 354 1.40 23.81 -6.12
C ARG A 354 2.18 22.53 -6.40
N ALA A 355 2.62 22.30 -7.64
CA ALA A 355 3.33 21.10 -8.06
C ALA A 355 4.86 21.24 -7.99
N GLY A 356 5.39 22.43 -7.65
CA GLY A 356 6.82 22.70 -7.58
C GLY A 356 7.19 23.70 -6.50
N PHE A 357 8.21 23.36 -5.70
CA PHE A 357 8.79 24.21 -4.68
C PHE A 357 10.32 24.36 -4.87
N PRO A 358 10.89 25.57 -4.72
CA PRO A 358 10.19 26.85 -4.79
C PRO A 358 9.53 27.01 -6.17
N LYS A 359 8.47 27.83 -6.30
CA LYS A 359 7.72 27.99 -7.56
C LYS A 359 8.58 28.24 -8.81
N ALA A 360 9.77 28.84 -8.64
CA ALA A 360 10.73 29.10 -9.71
C ALA A 360 11.13 27.83 -10.50
N VAL A 361 11.11 26.64 -9.88
CA VAL A 361 11.47 25.37 -10.53
C VAL A 361 10.49 24.98 -11.65
N LEU A 362 9.26 25.51 -11.61
CA LEU A 362 8.26 25.27 -12.66
C LEU A 362 8.66 25.91 -13.99
N ARG A 363 9.59 26.87 -14.01
CA ARG A 363 10.16 27.41 -15.26
C ARG A 363 10.98 26.34 -16.00
N THR A 364 11.74 25.53 -15.26
CA THR A 364 12.49 24.39 -15.81
C THR A 364 11.54 23.31 -16.32
N VAL A 365 10.42 23.08 -15.64
CA VAL A 365 9.36 22.18 -16.13
C VAL A 365 8.79 22.67 -17.45
N GLN A 366 8.45 23.96 -17.54
CA GLN A 366 7.91 24.56 -18.76
C GLN A 366 8.91 24.51 -19.91
N SER A 367 10.18 24.86 -19.66
CA SER A 367 11.21 24.85 -20.70
C SER A 367 11.44 23.46 -21.26
N ILE A 368 11.45 22.42 -20.41
CA ILE A 368 11.59 21.03 -20.85
C ILE A 368 10.35 20.57 -21.61
N SER A 369 9.15 20.89 -21.12
CA SER A 369 7.88 20.47 -21.73
C SER A 369 7.64 21.11 -23.10
N MET A 370 8.13 22.34 -23.31
CA MET A 370 7.99 23.07 -24.58
C MET A 370 9.12 22.80 -25.58
N ASN A 371 10.21 22.15 -25.16
CA ASN A 371 11.36 21.94 -26.02
C ASN A 371 11.11 20.77 -27.00
N PRO A 372 11.13 21.02 -28.33
CA PRO A 372 10.93 19.97 -29.34
C PRO A 372 11.99 18.87 -29.29
N ALA A 373 13.21 19.17 -28.83
CA ALA A 373 14.26 18.17 -28.64
C ALA A 373 13.90 17.13 -27.57
N TYR A 374 12.92 17.44 -26.72
CA TYR A 374 12.37 16.58 -25.69
C TYR A 374 10.95 16.08 -26.04
N ALA A 375 10.45 16.31 -27.25
CA ALA A 375 9.14 15.83 -27.67
C ALA A 375 9.17 14.30 -27.88
N GLY A 376 8.67 13.58 -26.88
CA GLY A 376 8.51 12.13 -26.90
C GLY A 376 9.75 11.33 -26.45
N PRO A 377 9.57 10.01 -26.20
CA PRO A 377 10.66 9.07 -26.00
C PRO A 377 11.53 8.94 -27.27
N ASP A 378 12.82 8.65 -27.10
CA ASP A 378 13.71 8.34 -28.23
C ASP A 378 13.03 7.30 -29.12
N ALA A 379 13.01 7.52 -30.45
CA ALA A 379 12.30 6.66 -31.39
C ALA A 379 12.68 5.17 -31.24
N VAL A 380 13.92 4.88 -30.83
CA VAL A 380 14.42 3.53 -30.55
C VAL A 380 13.77 2.93 -29.30
N LEU A 381 13.70 3.67 -28.19
CA LEU A 381 12.99 3.25 -26.99
C LEU A 381 11.50 3.09 -27.30
N ALA A 382 10.89 4.05 -27.99
CA ALA A 382 9.48 4.08 -28.38
C ALA A 382 9.07 2.95 -29.34
N SER A 383 10.00 2.43 -30.16
CA SER A 383 9.74 1.56 -31.32
C SER A 383 9.05 0.21 -31.06
N GLY A 384 8.69 -0.14 -29.83
CA GLY A 384 7.81 -1.28 -29.54
C GLY A 384 6.81 -1.06 -28.41
N PHE A 385 6.59 0.18 -28.01
CA PHE A 385 5.47 0.54 -27.15
C PHE A 385 4.23 0.80 -28.02
N THR A 386 3.03 0.45 -27.54
CA THR A 386 1.81 0.73 -28.30
C THR A 386 1.47 2.21 -28.20
N PRO A 387 1.19 2.91 -29.32
CA PRO A 387 0.80 4.32 -29.26
C PRO A 387 -0.42 4.51 -28.36
N ASN A 388 -0.35 5.46 -27.42
CA ASN A 388 -1.37 5.71 -26.40
C ASN A 388 -1.66 4.52 -25.45
N GLY A 389 -0.80 3.51 -25.42
CA GLY A 389 -0.85 2.45 -24.42
C GLY A 389 -0.41 2.93 -23.04
N PRO A 390 -0.82 2.23 -21.95
CA PRO A 390 -0.44 2.59 -20.59
C PRO A 390 1.08 2.65 -20.37
N GLU A 391 1.82 1.80 -21.06
CA GLU A 391 3.29 1.76 -21.05
C GLU A 391 3.94 2.98 -21.71
N SER A 392 3.33 3.53 -22.77
CA SER A 392 3.82 4.74 -23.45
C SER A 392 3.64 5.95 -22.56
N SER A 393 2.46 6.11 -21.94
CA SER A 393 2.21 7.18 -20.98
C SER A 393 3.11 7.07 -19.75
N ALA A 394 3.36 5.84 -19.26
CA ALA A 394 4.29 5.64 -18.16
C ALA A 394 5.71 6.08 -18.50
N LEU A 395 6.20 5.74 -19.70
CA LEU A 395 7.52 6.13 -20.19
C LEU A 395 7.64 7.65 -20.38
N GLU A 396 6.62 8.28 -20.97
CA GLU A 396 6.56 9.73 -21.13
C GLU A 396 6.66 10.46 -19.78
N HIS A 397 5.92 9.99 -18.78
CA HIS A 397 6.01 10.54 -17.44
C HIS A 397 7.40 10.32 -16.82
N ASP A 398 7.93 9.10 -16.82
CA ASP A 398 9.25 8.80 -16.27
C ASP A 398 10.34 9.67 -16.93
N LEU A 399 10.29 9.85 -18.26
CA LEU A 399 11.21 10.73 -19.00
C LEU A 399 11.05 12.20 -18.63
N LEU A 400 9.82 12.71 -18.48
CA LEU A 400 9.57 14.09 -18.06
C LEU A 400 10.21 14.35 -16.70
N TYR A 401 9.91 13.51 -15.70
CA TYR A 401 10.44 13.66 -14.35
C TYR A 401 11.96 13.48 -14.31
N ALA A 402 12.52 12.54 -15.08
CA ALA A 402 13.97 12.36 -15.18
C ALA A 402 14.68 13.57 -15.77
N ARG A 403 14.16 14.14 -16.87
CA ARG A 403 14.73 15.34 -17.51
C ARG A 403 14.65 16.55 -16.59
N VAL A 404 13.49 16.79 -15.97
CA VAL A 404 13.29 17.88 -15.00
C VAL A 404 14.21 17.70 -13.80
N GLY A 405 14.24 16.51 -13.22
CA GLY A 405 15.05 16.20 -12.06
C GLY A 405 16.55 16.38 -12.33
N ARG A 406 17.06 15.90 -13.47
CA ARG A 406 18.47 16.09 -13.85
C ARG A 406 18.82 17.57 -14.06
N ALA A 407 17.98 18.33 -14.75
CA ALA A 407 18.21 19.75 -14.97
C ALA A 407 18.27 20.52 -13.64
N LEU A 408 17.30 20.29 -12.75
CA LEU A 408 17.26 20.93 -11.43
C LEU A 408 18.39 20.46 -10.52
N ARG A 409 18.79 19.19 -10.59
CA ARG A 409 19.94 18.68 -9.85
C ARG A 409 21.22 19.43 -10.22
N VAL A 410 21.46 19.69 -11.50
CA VAL A 410 22.62 20.48 -11.95
C VAL A 410 22.49 21.94 -11.52
N GLU A 411 21.31 22.52 -11.62
CA GLU A 411 21.06 23.93 -11.24
C GLU A 411 21.20 24.18 -9.74
N ARG A 412 20.79 23.21 -8.89
CA ARG A 412 20.61 23.41 -7.45
C ARG A 412 21.57 22.61 -6.57
N ASP A 413 22.27 21.64 -7.14
CA ASP A 413 23.26 20.76 -6.49
C ASP A 413 22.91 20.34 -5.05
N PRO A 414 21.80 19.62 -4.84
CA PRO A 414 21.37 19.25 -3.50
C PRO A 414 22.24 18.13 -2.89
N ARG A 415 22.36 18.11 -1.55
CA ARG A 415 23.05 17.05 -0.79
C ARG A 415 22.36 15.68 -0.92
N LEU A 416 21.03 15.66 -0.99
CA LEU A 416 20.22 14.49 -1.34
C LEU A 416 19.45 14.76 -2.63
N PHE A 417 19.55 13.89 -3.64
CA PHE A 417 18.68 13.90 -4.81
C PHE A 417 17.91 12.59 -4.90
N ALA A 418 16.58 12.65 -4.89
CA ALA A 418 15.70 11.50 -4.96
C ALA A 418 14.76 11.59 -6.17
N LEU A 419 14.73 10.53 -6.99
CA LEU A 419 13.90 10.46 -8.20
C LEU A 419 13.21 9.11 -8.32
N ARG A 420 11.88 9.13 -8.42
CA ARG A 420 11.05 7.93 -8.55
C ARG A 420 10.60 7.64 -9.98
N TYR A 421 10.78 6.38 -10.38
CA TYR A 421 10.30 5.78 -11.63
C TYR A 421 9.14 4.83 -11.33
N THR A 422 8.00 5.04 -11.98
CA THR A 422 6.78 4.26 -11.74
C THR A 422 6.45 3.31 -12.89
N GLY A 423 7.17 3.41 -14.00
CA GLY A 423 6.74 2.70 -15.21
C GLY A 423 6.96 1.20 -15.19
N LEU A 424 7.93 0.69 -14.43
CA LEU A 424 8.09 -0.75 -14.22
C LEU A 424 6.85 -1.36 -13.53
N ASP A 425 6.23 -0.64 -12.62
CA ASP A 425 4.97 -1.06 -11.98
C ASP A 425 3.81 -1.10 -12.98
N THR A 426 3.67 -0.05 -13.78
CA THR A 426 2.64 -0.01 -14.85
C THR A 426 2.85 -1.15 -15.85
N VAL A 427 4.07 -1.32 -16.35
CA VAL A 427 4.40 -2.39 -17.29
C VAL A 427 4.23 -3.76 -16.66
N GLY A 428 4.60 -3.93 -15.38
CA GLY A 428 4.40 -5.16 -14.62
C GLY A 428 2.91 -5.52 -14.49
N HIS A 429 2.04 -4.54 -14.21
CA HIS A 429 0.60 -4.76 -14.17
C HIS A 429 0.05 -5.27 -15.50
N TYR A 430 0.36 -4.63 -16.62
CA TYR A 430 -0.25 -4.99 -17.91
C TYR A 430 0.44 -6.18 -18.61
N TYR A 431 1.76 -6.34 -18.45
CA TYR A 431 2.57 -7.16 -19.35
C TYR A 431 3.40 -8.27 -18.68
N LEU A 432 3.43 -8.40 -17.36
CA LEU A 432 4.22 -9.44 -16.67
C LEU A 432 3.95 -10.87 -17.18
N ARG A 433 2.71 -11.19 -17.57
CA ARG A 433 2.38 -12.51 -18.14
C ARG A 433 3.20 -12.87 -19.38
N TYR A 434 3.62 -11.89 -20.17
CA TYR A 434 4.34 -12.15 -21.42
C TYR A 434 5.84 -12.38 -21.18
N ALA A 435 6.37 -11.88 -20.06
CA ALA A 435 7.77 -12.06 -19.67
C ALA A 435 8.05 -13.37 -18.92
N GLN A 436 7.02 -14.20 -18.66
CA GLN A 436 7.17 -15.44 -17.90
C GLN A 436 7.13 -16.68 -18.82
N PRO A 437 8.16 -17.58 -18.76
CA PRO A 437 8.23 -18.77 -19.61
C PRO A 437 7.05 -19.73 -19.46
N ARG A 438 6.38 -19.73 -18.31
CA ARG A 438 5.28 -20.65 -17.95
C ARG A 438 3.88 -20.09 -18.15
N ALA A 439 3.73 -18.89 -18.72
CA ALA A 439 2.44 -18.25 -18.83
C ALA A 439 1.58 -18.85 -19.96
N SER A 440 0.43 -19.41 -19.54
CA SER A 440 -0.80 -19.77 -20.27
C SER A 440 -0.68 -20.27 -21.73
N ARG A 441 -1.33 -21.41 -22.01
CA ARG A 441 -1.62 -21.91 -23.38
C ARG A 441 -2.38 -20.90 -24.27
N SER A 442 -2.90 -19.80 -23.71
CA SER A 442 -3.73 -18.80 -24.40
C SER A 442 -2.96 -17.60 -24.99
N ILE A 443 -1.62 -17.56 -24.90
CA ILE A 443 -0.81 -16.44 -25.44
C ILE A 443 -0.32 -16.82 -26.84
N THR A 444 -0.57 -15.97 -27.84
CA THR A 444 -0.05 -16.17 -29.20
C THR A 444 1.47 -16.02 -29.23
N GLU A 445 2.14 -16.70 -30.15
CA GLU A 445 3.59 -16.57 -30.29
C GLU A 445 4.03 -15.16 -30.68
N ASP A 446 3.20 -14.45 -31.47
CA ASP A 446 3.42 -13.04 -31.80
C ASP A 446 3.34 -12.13 -30.58
N ASP A 447 2.33 -12.30 -29.71
CA ASP A 447 2.21 -11.53 -28.47
C ASP A 447 3.38 -11.82 -27.53
N ARG A 448 3.82 -13.07 -27.43
CA ARG A 448 4.99 -13.45 -26.62
C ARG A 448 6.25 -12.74 -27.11
N ARG A 449 6.49 -12.73 -28.44
CA ARG A 449 7.65 -12.05 -29.03
C ARG A 449 7.60 -10.54 -28.83
N ARG A 450 6.43 -9.92 -29.07
CA ARG A 450 6.30 -8.45 -29.09
C ARG A 450 6.17 -7.86 -27.69
N LEU A 451 5.30 -8.44 -26.85
CA LEU A 451 4.99 -7.93 -25.51
C LEU A 451 5.92 -8.48 -24.43
N GLY A 452 6.53 -9.65 -24.64
CA GLY A 452 7.52 -10.22 -23.70
C GLY A 452 8.78 -9.37 -23.57
N GLN A 453 9.19 -8.70 -24.65
CA GLN A 453 10.34 -7.79 -24.65
C GLN A 453 10.04 -6.45 -23.99
N LEU A 454 8.78 -6.10 -23.76
CA LEU A 454 8.40 -4.79 -23.24
C LEU A 454 8.95 -4.55 -21.84
N VAL A 455 8.85 -5.58 -20.97
CA VAL A 455 9.39 -5.55 -19.61
C VAL A 455 10.90 -5.36 -19.69
N ASP A 456 11.60 -6.17 -20.50
CA ASP A 456 13.05 -6.09 -20.68
C ASP A 456 13.49 -4.71 -21.20
N ARG A 457 12.76 -4.10 -22.15
CA ARG A 457 13.04 -2.76 -22.67
C ARG A 457 12.90 -1.69 -21.60
N TYR A 458 11.92 -1.81 -20.71
CA TYR A 458 11.74 -0.87 -19.62
C TYR A 458 12.86 -1.01 -18.57
N TYR A 459 13.32 -2.23 -18.29
CA TYR A 459 14.52 -2.42 -17.47
C TYR A 459 15.77 -1.85 -18.13
N ALA A 460 15.91 -1.95 -19.46
CA ALA A 460 17.03 -1.33 -20.17
C ALA A 460 16.98 0.21 -20.11
N PHE A 461 15.79 0.81 -20.15
CA PHE A 461 15.62 2.24 -19.90
C PHE A 461 16.09 2.63 -18.48
N VAL A 462 15.64 1.91 -17.45
CA VAL A 462 16.07 2.14 -16.06
C VAL A 462 17.58 1.91 -15.88
N ASP A 463 18.15 0.90 -16.55
CA ASP A 463 19.60 0.66 -16.56
C ASP A 463 20.37 1.86 -17.13
N GLY A 464 19.87 2.47 -18.22
CA GLY A 464 20.44 3.70 -18.77
C GLY A 464 20.38 4.88 -17.79
N GLU A 465 19.28 5.01 -17.05
CA GLU A 465 19.13 6.05 -16.00
C GLU A 465 20.09 5.82 -14.83
N ILE A 466 20.37 4.57 -14.46
CA ILE A 466 21.43 4.22 -13.50
C ILE A 466 22.80 4.61 -14.06
N GLY A 467 23.09 4.33 -15.33
CA GLY A 467 24.33 4.74 -15.99
C GLY A 467 24.56 6.26 -15.97
N ALA A 468 23.49 7.03 -16.20
CA ALA A 468 23.53 8.49 -16.08
C ALA A 468 23.85 8.94 -14.63
N ALA A 469 23.28 8.29 -13.63
CA ALA A 469 23.60 8.56 -12.23
C ALA A 469 25.06 8.22 -11.88
N LEU A 470 25.56 7.07 -12.34
CA LEU A 470 26.94 6.63 -12.13
C LEU A 470 27.97 7.59 -12.74
N THR A 471 27.68 8.15 -13.91
CA THR A 471 28.57 9.08 -14.63
C THR A 471 28.78 10.39 -13.85
N GLY A 472 27.77 10.81 -13.08
CA GLY A 472 27.81 12.04 -12.28
C GLY A 472 28.40 11.88 -10.88
N MET A 473 28.86 10.69 -10.49
CA MET A 473 29.38 10.44 -9.14
C MET A 473 30.81 10.94 -8.96
N THR A 474 31.08 11.50 -7.78
CA THR A 474 32.42 11.88 -7.32
C THR A 474 32.85 11.04 -6.10
N ALA A 475 34.12 11.12 -5.71
CA ALA A 475 34.62 10.40 -4.55
C ALA A 475 33.87 10.82 -3.27
N GLY A 476 33.37 9.85 -2.51
CA GLY A 476 32.56 10.08 -1.32
C GLY A 476 31.06 10.14 -1.60
N ASP A 477 30.62 10.19 -2.87
CA ASP A 477 29.20 10.13 -3.20
C ASP A 477 28.64 8.71 -3.04
N LEU A 478 27.34 8.66 -2.78
CA LEU A 478 26.59 7.43 -2.58
C LEU A 478 25.43 7.35 -3.60
N LEU A 479 25.31 6.22 -4.27
CA LEU A 479 24.16 5.88 -5.10
C LEU A 479 23.38 4.75 -4.43
N PHE A 480 22.11 5.00 -4.13
CA PHE A 480 21.13 4.01 -3.71
C PHE A 480 20.13 3.78 -4.84
N VAL A 481 20.03 2.53 -5.30
CA VAL A 481 18.94 2.08 -6.17
C VAL A 481 18.01 1.21 -5.32
N VAL A 482 16.81 1.73 -5.05
CA VAL A 482 15.86 1.11 -4.13
C VAL A 482 14.62 0.69 -4.90
N SER A 483 14.22 -0.56 -4.74
CA SER A 483 12.86 -0.99 -5.06
C SER A 483 12.13 -1.34 -3.77
N GLY A 484 11.01 -0.67 -3.51
CA GLY A 484 10.21 -0.92 -2.31
C GLY A 484 9.44 -2.24 -2.34
N PHE A 485 9.23 -2.82 -3.53
CA PHE A 485 8.51 -4.06 -3.76
C PHE A 485 8.67 -4.54 -5.21
N GLY A 486 8.61 -5.86 -5.42
CA GLY A 486 8.55 -6.44 -6.76
C GLY A 486 7.12 -6.62 -7.29
N MET A 487 6.99 -7.44 -8.33
CA MET A 487 5.71 -7.75 -8.98
C MET A 487 5.52 -9.27 -9.09
N GLN A 488 4.28 -9.74 -8.93
CA GLN A 488 3.94 -11.15 -9.11
C GLN A 488 2.67 -11.34 -9.95
N PRO A 489 2.41 -12.53 -10.52
CA PRO A 489 1.19 -12.79 -11.26
C PRO A 489 -0.09 -12.63 -10.43
N VAL A 490 -1.15 -12.08 -11.03
CA VAL A 490 -2.48 -12.01 -10.41
C VAL A 490 -3.09 -13.40 -10.26
N ASN A 491 -3.68 -13.69 -9.09
CA ASN A 491 -4.41 -14.93 -8.81
C ASN A 491 -5.60 -15.14 -9.78
N PRO A 492 -5.79 -16.35 -10.33
CA PRO A 492 -6.91 -16.68 -11.23
C PRO A 492 -8.31 -16.27 -10.71
N ALA A 493 -8.60 -16.45 -9.42
CA ALA A 493 -9.90 -16.08 -8.86
C ALA A 493 -10.14 -14.56 -8.95
N LYS A 494 -9.11 -13.76 -8.67
CA LYS A 494 -9.18 -12.30 -8.76
C LYS A 494 -9.37 -11.83 -10.21
N LYS A 495 -8.72 -12.49 -11.18
CA LYS A 495 -8.93 -12.21 -12.61
C LYS A 495 -10.37 -12.45 -13.04
N LEU A 496 -11.00 -13.53 -12.55
CA LEU A 496 -12.40 -13.81 -12.87
C LEU A 496 -13.33 -12.71 -12.35
N PHE A 497 -13.12 -12.24 -11.11
CA PHE A 497 -13.92 -11.15 -10.54
C PHE A 497 -13.70 -9.81 -11.26
N ALA A 498 -12.46 -9.47 -11.60
CA ALA A 498 -12.15 -8.25 -12.36
C ALA A 498 -12.92 -8.19 -13.69
N ARG A 499 -13.02 -9.32 -14.40
CA ARG A 499 -13.80 -9.41 -15.65
C ARG A 499 -15.30 -9.19 -15.44
N VAL A 500 -15.86 -9.68 -14.33
CA VAL A 500 -17.27 -9.45 -13.98
C VAL A 500 -17.52 -7.97 -13.67
N LEU A 501 -16.58 -7.31 -13.00
CA LEU A 501 -16.65 -5.88 -12.67
C LEU A 501 -16.21 -4.93 -13.80
N ARG A 502 -15.76 -5.49 -14.94
CA ARG A 502 -15.17 -4.74 -16.09
C ARG A 502 -13.94 -3.91 -15.71
N ASP A 503 -13.18 -4.37 -14.73
CA ASP A 503 -11.89 -3.79 -14.36
C ASP A 503 -10.82 -4.14 -15.42
N PRO A 504 -9.70 -3.38 -15.50
CA PRO A 504 -8.58 -3.70 -16.38
C PRO A 504 -8.05 -5.14 -16.16
N ASP A 505 -7.73 -5.85 -17.26
CA ASP A 505 -7.18 -7.22 -17.20
C ASP A 505 -5.70 -7.23 -16.80
N PHE A 506 -5.44 -6.92 -15.52
CA PHE A 506 -4.08 -6.93 -14.98
C PHE A 506 -3.48 -8.35 -14.96
N SER A 507 -2.26 -8.42 -15.46
CA SER A 507 -1.43 -9.62 -15.50
C SER A 507 -0.55 -9.77 -14.26
N GLY A 508 -0.04 -8.66 -13.72
CA GLY A 508 0.74 -8.58 -12.49
C GLY A 508 0.00 -7.81 -11.37
N THR A 509 0.40 -8.07 -10.13
CA THR A 509 -0.02 -7.31 -8.94
C THR A 509 1.11 -7.26 -7.94
N HIS A 510 1.19 -6.15 -7.22
CA HIS A 510 2.10 -6.01 -6.10
C HIS A 510 1.42 -6.27 -4.75
N GLU A 511 0.11 -6.49 -4.62
CA GLU A 511 -0.58 -6.55 -3.30
C GLU A 511 0.02 -7.52 -2.27
N ARG A 512 0.59 -8.63 -2.75
CA ARG A 512 1.36 -9.60 -1.95
C ARG A 512 2.72 -9.86 -2.59
N ALA A 513 3.34 -8.81 -3.14
CA ALA A 513 4.58 -8.86 -3.89
C ALA A 513 5.70 -9.60 -3.14
N PRO A 514 6.68 -10.13 -3.89
CA PRO A 514 7.97 -10.43 -3.31
C PRO A 514 8.61 -9.16 -2.72
N ASP A 515 9.57 -9.40 -1.83
CA ASP A 515 10.36 -8.35 -1.22
C ASP A 515 11.07 -7.47 -2.27
N GLY A 516 11.34 -6.23 -1.88
CA GLY A 516 12.10 -5.29 -2.67
C GLY A 516 13.60 -5.50 -2.52
N PHE A 517 14.39 -4.50 -2.94
CA PHE A 517 15.83 -4.53 -2.78
C PHE A 517 16.42 -3.13 -2.63
N LEU A 518 17.63 -3.06 -2.09
CA LEU A 518 18.52 -1.91 -2.14
C LEU A 518 19.85 -2.37 -2.73
N ILE A 519 20.33 -1.63 -3.73
CA ILE A 519 21.72 -1.70 -4.17
C ILE A 519 22.39 -0.38 -3.82
N ALA A 520 23.39 -0.44 -2.95
CA ALA A 520 24.25 0.68 -2.60
C ALA A 520 25.54 0.62 -3.42
N TYR A 521 26.02 1.75 -3.90
CA TYR A 521 27.25 1.84 -4.68
C TYR A 521 27.98 3.15 -4.41
N GLY A 522 29.32 3.09 -4.31
CA GLY A 522 30.19 4.21 -4.00
C GLY A 522 31.52 3.71 -3.41
N ASN A 523 32.55 4.56 -3.37
CA ASN A 523 33.85 4.20 -2.80
C ASN A 523 33.80 3.92 -1.29
N VAL A 524 32.79 4.45 -0.61
CA VAL A 524 32.51 4.26 0.82
C VAL A 524 31.70 2.99 1.12
N VAL A 525 31.22 2.30 0.08
CA VAL A 525 30.38 1.10 0.20
C VAL A 525 31.25 -0.15 0.21
N GLN A 526 30.91 -1.11 1.08
CA GLN A 526 31.54 -2.42 1.13
C GLN A 526 30.84 -3.38 0.15
N PRO A 527 31.48 -3.80 -0.96
CA PRO A 527 30.81 -4.64 -1.95
C PRO A 527 30.45 -6.02 -1.39
N GLY A 528 29.34 -6.57 -1.87
CA GLY A 528 28.89 -7.92 -1.52
C GLY A 528 27.39 -8.02 -1.24
N ARG A 529 26.95 -9.19 -0.74
CA ARG A 529 25.59 -9.37 -0.25
C ARG A 529 25.56 -9.20 1.26
N SER A 530 24.74 -8.28 1.72
CA SER A 530 24.54 -8.00 3.14
C SER A 530 23.33 -8.76 3.67
N GLN A 531 23.13 -8.74 4.99
CA GLN A 531 21.96 -9.40 5.61
C GLN A 531 20.65 -8.79 5.08
N ARG A 532 19.58 -9.59 5.07
CA ARG A 532 18.25 -9.12 4.70
C ARG A 532 17.85 -7.93 5.59
N GLY A 533 17.38 -6.86 4.97
CA GLY A 533 16.87 -5.66 5.64
C GLY A 533 15.37 -5.51 5.54
N SER A 534 14.87 -4.37 5.99
CA SER A 534 13.50 -3.90 5.80
C SER A 534 13.49 -2.56 5.09
N ILE A 535 12.41 -2.24 4.38
CA ILE A 535 12.26 -0.93 3.71
C ILE A 535 12.36 0.26 4.68
N VAL A 536 12.09 0.05 5.98
CA VAL A 536 12.27 1.08 7.02
C VAL A 536 13.73 1.36 7.37
N ASP A 537 14.69 0.53 6.92
CA ASP A 537 16.11 0.73 7.22
C ASP A 537 16.77 1.83 6.35
N VAL A 538 16.10 2.25 5.27
CA VAL A 538 16.67 3.20 4.28
C VAL A 538 16.96 4.57 4.91
N THR A 539 15.96 5.20 5.54
CA THR A 539 16.15 6.52 6.19
C THR A 539 17.19 6.50 7.31
N PRO A 540 17.13 5.58 8.30
CA PRO A 540 18.18 5.46 9.33
C PRO A 540 19.59 5.31 8.76
N THR A 541 19.73 4.55 7.67
CA THR A 541 21.02 4.36 6.98
C THR A 541 21.50 5.65 6.31
N LEU A 542 20.61 6.42 5.69
CA LEU A 542 20.94 7.71 5.10
C LEU A 542 21.28 8.77 6.15
N LEU A 543 20.56 8.80 7.29
CA LEU A 543 20.90 9.66 8.43
C LEU A 543 22.31 9.35 8.93
N TYR A 544 22.62 8.07 9.14
CA TYR A 544 23.97 7.64 9.52
C TYR A 544 25.03 8.08 8.51
N PHE A 545 24.76 7.94 7.21
CA PHE A 545 25.68 8.37 6.17
C PHE A 545 25.95 9.89 6.20
N PHE A 546 24.92 10.69 6.45
CA PHE A 546 25.05 12.14 6.64
C PHE A 546 25.68 12.53 7.99
N GLY A 547 25.93 11.58 8.88
CA GLY A 547 26.47 11.83 10.22
C GLY A 547 25.43 12.35 11.22
N LEU A 548 24.14 12.18 10.91
CA LEU A 548 23.02 12.56 11.76
C LEU A 548 22.61 11.40 12.68
N PRO A 549 22.10 11.70 13.89
CA PRO A 549 21.67 10.66 14.81
C PRO A 549 20.45 9.89 14.28
N VAL A 550 20.32 8.62 14.67
CA VAL A 550 19.13 7.81 14.39
C VAL A 550 18.12 7.99 15.52
N ALA A 551 16.87 8.29 15.17
CA ALA A 551 15.83 8.42 16.18
C ALA A 551 15.41 7.06 16.75
N ARG A 552 15.21 6.99 18.08
CA ARG A 552 14.82 5.76 18.79
C ARG A 552 13.38 5.34 18.53
N ASP A 553 12.55 6.22 18.00
CA ASP A 553 11.17 5.91 17.62
C ASP A 553 11.02 5.48 16.16
N MET A 554 12.12 5.41 15.39
CA MET A 554 12.14 4.72 14.09
C MET A 554 12.08 3.21 14.29
N ASP A 555 11.37 2.52 13.39
CA ASP A 555 11.27 1.06 13.39
C ASP A 555 12.48 0.40 12.72
N GLY A 556 13.10 1.09 11.75
CA GLY A 556 14.32 0.64 11.07
C GLY A 556 15.60 1.01 11.81
N PHE A 557 16.72 0.42 11.38
CA PHE A 557 18.05 0.70 11.95
C PHE A 557 19.06 1.04 10.85
N ALA A 558 20.13 1.75 11.23
CA ALA A 558 21.19 2.10 10.29
C ALA A 558 21.99 0.85 9.87
N ARG A 559 22.00 0.57 8.57
CA ARG A 559 22.75 -0.52 7.95
C ARG A 559 24.23 -0.15 7.80
N THR A 560 24.95 -0.10 8.92
CA THR A 560 26.38 0.21 8.93
C THR A 560 27.21 -0.86 8.20
N ASP A 561 26.68 -2.07 8.08
CA ASP A 561 27.25 -3.19 7.33
C ASP A 561 27.29 -2.97 5.81
N LEU A 562 26.66 -1.90 5.31
CA LEU A 562 26.81 -1.46 3.91
C LEU A 562 28.10 -0.70 3.65
N PHE A 563 28.74 -0.16 4.69
CA PHE A 563 29.84 0.77 4.53
C PHE A 563 31.18 0.12 4.87
N THR A 564 32.23 0.71 4.32
CA THR A 564 33.62 0.33 4.58
C THR A 564 33.98 0.43 6.06
N ARG A 565 35.00 -0.35 6.48
CA ARG A 565 35.47 -0.32 7.88
C ARG A 565 36.07 1.02 8.26
N GLU A 566 36.71 1.69 7.30
CA GLU A 566 37.29 3.01 7.44
C GLU A 566 36.21 4.03 7.83
N LEU A 567 35.08 4.05 7.10
CA LEU A 567 33.97 4.96 7.43
C LEU A 567 33.35 4.64 8.79
N THR A 568 33.10 3.36 9.07
CA THR A 568 32.40 2.94 10.28
C THR A 568 33.23 3.06 11.55
N ALA A 569 34.56 2.99 11.45
CA ALA A 569 35.47 3.24 12.57
C ALA A 569 35.50 4.71 13.00
N GLU A 570 35.36 5.64 12.05
CA GLU A 570 35.37 7.08 12.32
C GLU A 570 33.99 7.61 12.77
N ARG A 571 32.91 6.90 12.44
CA ARG A 571 31.54 7.36 12.65
C ARG A 571 30.72 6.35 13.47
N PRO A 572 30.67 6.49 14.81
CA PRO A 572 29.75 5.70 15.62
C PRO A 572 28.30 6.09 15.35
N VAL A 573 27.39 5.13 15.45
CA VAL A 573 25.94 5.41 15.39
C VAL A 573 25.54 6.20 16.64
N THR A 574 25.00 7.39 16.45
CA THR A 574 24.45 8.23 17.51
C THR A 574 22.93 8.15 17.51
N PHE A 575 22.31 8.44 18.65
CA PHE A 575 20.86 8.31 18.82
C PHE A 575 20.23 9.53 19.49
N ILE A 576 19.03 9.89 19.04
CA ILE A 576 18.15 10.86 19.70
C ILE A 576 16.79 10.22 20.03
N PRO A 577 15.96 10.82 20.91
CA PRO A 577 14.65 10.28 21.20
C PRO A 577 13.72 10.23 19.98
N SER A 578 13.59 11.33 19.24
CA SER A 578 12.68 11.48 18.08
C SER A 578 13.04 12.72 17.26
N TYR A 579 12.65 12.71 15.97
CA TYR A 579 12.68 13.86 15.04
C TYR A 579 11.29 14.51 14.86
N ARG A 580 10.32 14.15 15.71
CA ARG A 580 8.96 14.70 15.67
C ARG A 580 8.87 16.15 16.11
#